data_AF-A0A3M0ZGM8-F1
#
_entry.id   AF-A0A3M0ZGM8-F1
#
_cell.length_a   1.000
_cell.length_b   1.000
_cell.length_c   1.000
_cell.angle_alpha   90.00
_cell.angle_beta   90.00
_cell.angle_gamma   90.00
#
_symmetry.space_group_name_H-M   'P 1'
#
loop_
_entity.id
_entity.type
_entity.pdbx_description
1 polymer ?
#
loop_
_entity_poly.entity_id
_entity_poly.type
_entity_poly.pdbx_seq_one_letter_code
_entity_poly.pdbx_strand_id
1 'polypeptide(L)'
;PNEDGTAYGDAALLAAAHLKAMEQKDPEHTPVSKIVVLLTDGENNCGRYLPLQAAAMARQWGIRIYTISIQAAPQPVKVDVEGETQLLPPAHSASDDLLRQMAEMTGGIFRTAYDFDSLQAVYREIDRLEKSRMKAITYTDYQEAFSPFVLAGIVLLFLQQIMNTFIFRVVP
;
A
#
# COMPACT_ATOMS: atom_id res chain seq x y z
N PRO A 1 24.03 -6.31 8.84
CA PRO A 1 22.61 -5.89 8.85
C PRO A 1 21.74 -7.13 8.66
N ASN A 2 20.95 -7.51 9.67
CA ASN A 2 20.04 -8.63 9.53
C ASN A 2 18.93 -8.20 8.57
N GLU A 3 18.93 -8.74 7.36
CA GLU A 3 17.98 -8.40 6.30
C GLU A 3 16.62 -9.12 6.47
N ASP A 4 16.54 -10.07 7.41
CA ASP A 4 15.35 -10.89 7.69
C ASP A 4 14.43 -10.31 8.78
N GLY A 5 14.26 -8.98 8.79
CA GLY A 5 13.46 -8.27 9.78
C GLY A 5 12.16 -7.72 9.22
N THR A 6 11.01 -8.26 9.61
CA THR A 6 9.70 -7.69 9.24
C THR A 6 9.36 -6.54 10.19
N ALA A 7 9.25 -5.32 9.64
CA ALA A 7 8.93 -4.08 10.37
C ALA A 7 7.59 -3.49 9.92
N TYR A 8 6.50 -4.23 10.13
CA TYR A 8 5.18 -3.80 9.65
C TYR A 8 4.60 -2.63 10.44
N GLY A 9 5.05 -2.40 11.68
CA GLY A 9 4.69 -1.20 12.45
C GLY A 9 5.19 0.09 11.78
N ASP A 10 6.45 0.10 11.35
CA ASP A 10 7.06 1.23 10.64
C ASP A 10 6.41 1.41 9.26
N ALA A 11 6.15 0.31 8.54
CA ALA A 11 5.49 0.34 7.25
C ALA A 11 4.06 0.92 7.34
N ALA A 12 3.27 0.49 8.34
CA ALA A 12 1.92 0.99 8.56
C ALA A 12 1.94 2.49 8.92
N LEU A 13 2.88 2.92 9.76
CA LEU A 13 3.04 4.33 10.11
C LEU A 13 3.46 5.18 8.91
N LEU A 14 4.41 4.70 8.10
CA LEU A 14 4.85 5.38 6.89
C LEU A 14 3.69 5.53 5.90
N ALA A 15 2.94 4.46 5.64
CA ALA A 15 1.77 4.50 4.77
C ALA A 15 0.73 5.53 5.26
N ALA A 16 0.44 5.52 6.57
CA ALA A 16 -0.47 6.48 7.18
C ALA A 16 0.05 7.93 7.08
N ALA A 17 1.36 8.14 7.24
CA ALA A 17 1.98 9.46 7.16
C ALA A 17 1.96 10.00 5.72
N HIS A 18 2.18 9.14 4.74
CA HIS A 18 2.06 9.50 3.31
C HIS A 18 0.65 9.94 2.96
N LEU A 19 -0.39 9.22 3.41
CA LEU A 19 -1.78 9.60 3.18
C LEU A 19 -2.12 10.96 3.80
N LYS A 20 -1.64 11.21 5.04
CA LYS A 20 -1.80 12.52 5.69
C LYS A 20 -1.07 13.63 4.95
N ALA A 21 0.13 13.39 4.46
CA ALA A 21 0.90 14.38 3.70
C ALA A 21 0.21 14.73 2.37
N MET A 22 -0.44 13.76 1.71
CA MET A 22 -1.23 13.99 0.51
C MET A 22 -2.45 14.87 0.78
N GLU A 23 -3.18 14.59 1.85
CA GLU A 23 -4.32 15.41 2.30
C GLU A 23 -3.91 16.87 2.57
N GLN A 24 -2.73 17.09 3.15
CA GLN A 24 -2.20 18.44 3.37
C GLN A 24 -1.80 19.16 2.08
N LYS A 25 -1.32 18.42 1.07
CA LYS A 25 -0.83 18.98 -0.19
C LYS A 25 -1.96 19.33 -1.16
N ASP A 26 -3.05 18.55 -1.15
CA ASP A 26 -4.21 18.75 -2.02
C ASP A 26 -5.53 18.48 -1.27
N PRO A 27 -6.01 19.47 -0.48
CA PRO A 27 -7.25 19.33 0.27
C PRO A 27 -8.49 19.26 -0.62
N GLU A 28 -8.45 19.77 -1.85
CA GLU A 28 -9.59 19.72 -2.79
C GLU A 28 -9.79 18.32 -3.40
N HIS A 29 -8.71 17.54 -3.55
CA HIS A 29 -8.76 16.18 -4.11
C HIS A 29 -8.61 15.07 -3.06
N THR A 30 -8.78 15.38 -1.77
CA THR A 30 -8.64 14.38 -0.71
C THR A 30 -9.77 13.33 -0.80
N PRO A 31 -9.44 12.02 -0.87
CA PRO A 31 -10.45 10.97 -0.90
C PRO A 31 -11.26 10.94 0.40
N VAL A 32 -12.59 10.72 0.26
CA VAL A 32 -13.53 10.65 1.40
C VAL A 32 -13.25 9.45 2.32
N SER A 33 -12.66 8.37 1.79
CA SER A 33 -12.23 7.21 2.59
C SER A 33 -10.72 7.04 2.50
N LYS A 34 -10.06 6.92 3.65
CA LYS A 34 -8.62 6.71 3.81
C LYS A 34 -8.40 5.37 4.49
N ILE A 35 -7.89 4.40 3.73
CA ILE A 35 -7.65 3.05 4.21
C ILE A 35 -6.23 2.60 3.88
N VAL A 36 -5.67 1.76 4.74
CA VAL A 36 -4.40 1.06 4.54
C VAL A 36 -4.68 -0.42 4.66
N VAL A 37 -4.31 -1.22 3.65
CA VAL A 37 -4.39 -2.68 3.71
C VAL A 37 -2.99 -3.21 3.97
N LEU A 38 -2.78 -3.78 5.15
CA LEU A 38 -1.54 -4.43 5.56
C LEU A 38 -1.67 -5.93 5.33
N LEU A 39 -0.77 -6.48 4.53
CA LEU A 39 -0.63 -7.91 4.26
C LEU A 39 0.70 -8.37 4.86
N THR A 40 0.67 -9.38 5.73
CA THR A 40 1.87 -9.95 6.35
C THR A 40 1.73 -11.46 6.50
N ASP A 41 2.83 -12.18 6.34
CA ASP A 41 2.94 -13.64 6.47
C ASP A 41 3.55 -14.07 7.82
N GLY A 42 3.96 -13.12 8.66
CA GLY A 42 4.64 -13.44 9.93
C GLY A 42 4.74 -12.31 10.94
N GLU A 43 5.62 -12.54 11.93
CA GLU A 43 5.75 -11.77 13.17
C GLU A 43 6.56 -10.47 13.01
N ASN A 44 6.30 -9.47 13.86
CA ASN A 44 7.05 -8.20 13.86
C ASN A 44 8.40 -8.40 14.54
N ASN A 45 9.41 -8.77 13.77
CA ASN A 45 10.73 -9.07 14.32
C ASN A 45 11.64 -7.84 14.37
N CYS A 46 11.29 -6.75 13.68
CA CYS A 46 12.12 -5.55 13.58
C CYS A 46 11.25 -4.27 13.52
N GLY A 47 11.90 -3.11 13.60
CA GLY A 47 11.25 -1.80 13.47
C GLY A 47 11.39 -0.92 14.71
N ARG A 48 11.35 0.40 14.48
CA ARG A 48 11.49 1.42 15.53
C ARG A 48 10.18 1.69 16.26
N TYR A 49 9.05 1.54 15.58
CA TYR A 49 7.72 1.81 16.09
C TYR A 49 6.94 0.51 16.31
N LEU A 50 6.27 0.45 17.45
CA LEU A 50 5.40 -0.68 17.77
C LEU A 50 4.12 -0.63 16.91
N PRO A 51 3.61 -1.78 16.42
CA PRO A 51 2.42 -1.82 15.58
C PRO A 51 1.19 -1.13 16.20
N LEU A 52 1.00 -1.27 17.51
CA LEU A 52 -0.09 -0.60 18.23
C LEU A 52 0.07 0.92 18.28
N GLN A 53 1.30 1.45 18.33
CA GLN A 53 1.54 2.89 18.25
C GLN A 53 1.23 3.40 16.85
N ALA A 54 1.60 2.66 15.80
CA ALA A 54 1.26 2.99 14.42
C ALA A 54 -0.27 3.04 14.21
N ALA A 55 -1.01 2.06 14.75
CA ALA A 55 -2.47 2.07 14.74
C ALA A 55 -3.07 3.29 15.45
N ALA A 56 -2.55 3.64 16.64
CA ALA A 56 -3.04 4.79 17.38
C ALA A 56 -2.88 6.09 16.58
N MET A 57 -1.74 6.26 15.90
CA MET A 57 -1.49 7.42 15.02
C MET A 57 -2.42 7.42 13.80
N ALA A 58 -2.58 6.27 13.13
CA ALA A 58 -3.49 6.14 11.99
C ALA A 58 -4.93 6.47 12.36
N ARG A 59 -5.41 6.00 13.53
CA ARG A 59 -6.72 6.34 14.08
C ARG A 59 -6.89 7.85 14.26
N GLN A 60 -5.88 8.54 14.81
CA GLN A 60 -5.92 9.99 14.99
C GLN A 60 -6.03 10.74 13.65
N TRP A 61 -5.50 10.18 12.57
CA TRP A 61 -5.58 10.77 11.22
C TRP A 61 -6.85 10.34 10.46
N GLY A 62 -7.74 9.57 11.09
CA GLY A 62 -8.95 9.06 10.49
C GLY A 62 -8.70 8.01 9.41
N ILE A 63 -7.60 7.26 9.52
CA ILE A 63 -7.20 6.22 8.57
C ILE A 63 -7.54 4.86 9.18
N ARG A 64 -8.28 4.03 8.43
CA ARG A 64 -8.61 2.65 8.83
C ARG A 64 -7.53 1.69 8.34
N ILE A 65 -7.07 0.80 9.20
CA ILE A 65 -6.10 -0.23 8.84
C ILE A 65 -6.81 -1.58 8.78
N TYR A 66 -6.74 -2.22 7.62
CA TYR A 66 -7.17 -3.60 7.40
C TYR A 66 -5.96 -4.50 7.46
N THR A 67 -6.04 -5.59 8.21
CA THR A 67 -4.91 -6.52 8.38
C THR A 67 -5.27 -7.88 7.80
N ILE A 68 -4.37 -8.40 6.97
CA ILE A 68 -4.49 -9.70 6.34
C ILE A 68 -3.26 -10.52 6.71
N SER A 69 -3.49 -11.61 7.44
CA SER A 69 -2.47 -12.59 7.81
C SER A 69 -2.45 -13.71 6.76
N ILE A 70 -1.32 -13.92 6.09
CA ILE A 70 -1.15 -15.05 5.16
C ILE A 70 -0.62 -16.23 5.95
N GLN A 71 -1.35 -17.33 5.94
CA GLN A 71 -0.95 -18.56 6.63
C GLN A 71 -1.19 -19.76 5.75
N ALA A 72 -0.47 -20.85 5.99
CA ALA A 72 -0.83 -22.12 5.39
C ALA A 72 -2.20 -22.56 5.92
N ALA A 73 -3.00 -23.20 5.06
CA ALA A 73 -4.29 -23.77 5.48
C ALA A 73 -4.08 -24.70 6.70
N PRO A 74 -4.93 -24.59 7.74
CA PRO A 74 -4.72 -25.33 8.97
C PRO A 74 -4.82 -26.82 8.68
N GLN A 75 -3.71 -27.53 8.88
CA GLN A 75 -3.70 -28.98 8.83
C GLN A 75 -4.10 -29.50 10.21
N PRO A 76 -5.06 -30.44 10.30
CA PRO A 76 -5.43 -31.04 11.57
C PRO A 76 -4.22 -31.75 12.18
N VAL A 77 -3.75 -31.26 13.32
CA VAL A 77 -2.68 -31.92 14.07
C VAL A 77 -3.33 -33.05 14.87
N LYS A 78 -2.94 -34.28 14.55
CA LYS A 78 -3.32 -35.46 15.32
C LYS A 78 -2.44 -35.51 16.55
N VAL A 79 -3.04 -35.31 17.72
CA VAL A 79 -2.35 -35.45 19.00
C VAL A 79 -2.93 -36.67 19.70
N ASP A 80 -2.09 -37.67 19.98
CA ASP A 80 -2.49 -38.79 20.84
C ASP A 80 -2.36 -38.33 22.29
N VAL A 81 -3.51 -38.21 22.95
CA VAL A 81 -3.60 -37.99 24.39
C VAL A 81 -4.31 -39.20 24.97
N GLU A 82 -3.61 -39.97 25.80
CA GLU A 82 -4.15 -41.16 26.48
C GLU A 82 -4.79 -42.22 25.56
N GLY A 83 -4.29 -42.37 24.32
CA GLY A 83 -4.77 -43.38 23.37
C GLY A 83 -6.00 -42.95 22.56
N GLU A 84 -6.48 -41.72 22.74
CA GLU A 84 -7.45 -41.10 21.85
C GLU A 84 -6.77 -40.04 20.97
N THR A 85 -6.88 -40.20 19.66
CA THR A 85 -6.40 -39.20 18.70
C THR A 85 -7.36 -38.00 18.71
N GLN A 86 -6.96 -36.93 19.38
CA GLN A 86 -7.69 -35.66 19.37
C GLN A 86 -7.17 -34.76 18.26
N LEU A 87 -8.10 -34.07 17.60
CA LEU A 87 -7.79 -33.02 16.62
C LEU A 87 -7.71 -31.69 17.37
N LEU A 88 -6.50 -31.16 17.56
CA LEU A 88 -6.34 -29.82 18.11
C LEU A 88 -6.57 -28.76 17.02
N PRO A 89 -7.32 -27.68 17.31
CA PRO A 89 -7.38 -26.54 16.41
C PRO A 89 -6.00 -25.92 16.23
N PRO A 90 -5.72 -25.33 15.06
CA PRO A 90 -4.46 -24.64 14.79
C PRO A 90 -4.22 -23.53 15.83
N ALA A 91 -3.00 -23.48 16.38
CA ALA A 91 -2.61 -22.45 17.33
C ALA A 91 -2.71 -21.08 16.67
N HIS A 92 -3.44 -20.16 17.31
CA HIS A 92 -3.41 -18.75 16.93
C HIS A 92 -2.05 -18.17 17.33
N SER A 93 -1.38 -17.48 16.40
CA SER A 93 -0.09 -16.85 16.70
C SER A 93 -0.31 -15.56 17.50
N ALA A 94 0.63 -15.23 18.41
CA ALA A 94 0.58 -13.95 19.13
C ALA A 94 0.60 -12.73 18.19
N SER A 95 1.15 -12.92 17.00
CA SER A 95 1.19 -11.95 15.91
C SER A 95 -0.20 -11.68 15.31
N ASP A 96 -1.07 -12.69 15.20
CA ASP A 96 -2.45 -12.51 14.75
C ASP A 96 -3.28 -11.68 15.73
N ASP A 97 -3.05 -11.87 17.03
CA ASP A 97 -3.72 -11.07 18.06
C ASP A 97 -3.31 -9.60 17.98
N LEU A 98 -2.03 -9.31 17.70
CA LEU A 98 -1.55 -7.95 17.47
C LEU A 98 -2.16 -7.33 16.21
N LEU A 99 -2.22 -8.07 15.10
CA LEU A 99 -2.82 -7.60 13.85
C LEU A 99 -4.33 -7.36 14.00
N ARG A 100 -5.01 -8.19 14.78
CA ARG A 100 -6.43 -8.02 15.12
C ARG A 100 -6.64 -6.74 15.93
N GLN A 101 -5.86 -6.55 17.00
CA GLN A 101 -5.92 -5.33 17.81
C GLN A 101 -5.63 -4.07 16.99
N MET A 102 -4.67 -4.14 16.05
CA MET A 102 -4.32 -3.02 15.19
C MET A 102 -5.49 -2.61 14.27
N ALA A 103 -6.17 -3.59 13.66
CA ALA A 103 -7.35 -3.34 12.83
C ALA A 103 -8.52 -2.81 13.66
N GLU A 104 -8.84 -3.45 14.79
CA GLU A 104 -9.95 -3.04 15.66
C GLU A 104 -9.76 -1.62 16.20
N MET A 105 -8.53 -1.26 16.58
CA MET A 105 -8.23 0.08 17.10
C MET A 105 -8.53 1.19 16.10
N THR A 106 -8.37 0.92 14.81
CA THR A 106 -8.61 1.87 13.71
C THR A 106 -10.00 1.74 13.08
N GLY A 107 -10.77 0.70 13.46
CA GLY A 107 -12.09 0.40 12.90
C GLY A 107 -12.06 -0.37 11.58
N GLY A 108 -10.94 -1.02 11.25
CA GLY A 108 -10.83 -1.96 10.13
C GLY A 108 -11.20 -3.39 10.53
N ILE A 109 -10.94 -4.36 9.64
CA ILE A 109 -11.13 -5.79 9.90
C ILE A 109 -9.82 -6.57 9.77
N PHE A 110 -9.71 -7.63 10.58
CA PHE A 110 -8.66 -8.64 10.46
C PHE A 110 -9.20 -9.88 9.75
N ARG A 111 -8.43 -10.40 8.80
CA ARG A 111 -8.73 -11.66 8.10
C ARG A 111 -7.48 -12.50 7.92
N THR A 112 -7.66 -13.81 7.90
CA THR A 112 -6.60 -14.75 7.53
C THR A 112 -6.89 -15.27 6.13
N ALA A 113 -5.88 -15.27 5.27
CA ALA A 113 -5.94 -15.81 3.92
C ALA A 113 -5.03 -17.05 3.84
N TYR A 114 -5.52 -18.10 3.19
CA TYR A 114 -4.82 -19.39 3.06
C TYR A 114 -4.39 -19.70 1.63
N ASP A 115 -5.06 -19.08 0.68
CA ASP A 115 -4.89 -19.27 -0.76
C ASP A 115 -5.26 -17.97 -1.51
N PHE A 116 -5.06 -17.98 -2.82
CA PHE A 116 -5.38 -16.84 -3.67
C PHE A 116 -6.87 -16.49 -3.65
N ASP A 117 -7.75 -17.49 -3.61
CA ASP A 117 -9.20 -17.29 -3.67
C ASP A 117 -9.74 -16.63 -2.38
N SER A 118 -9.23 -17.06 -1.22
CA SER A 118 -9.53 -16.45 0.09
C SER A 118 -8.98 -15.04 0.17
N LEU A 119 -7.77 -14.78 -0.32
CA LEU A 119 -7.23 -13.42 -0.42
C LEU A 119 -8.16 -12.54 -1.28
N GLN A 120 -8.60 -13.04 -2.44
CA GLN A 120 -9.52 -12.32 -3.31
C GLN A 120 -10.88 -12.07 -2.64
N ALA A 121 -11.39 -13.03 -1.87
CA ALA A 121 -12.63 -12.89 -1.12
C ALA A 121 -12.53 -11.77 -0.06
N VAL A 122 -11.41 -11.68 0.65
CA VAL A 122 -11.13 -10.62 1.63
C VAL A 122 -11.09 -9.25 0.95
N TYR A 123 -10.40 -9.12 -0.20
CA TYR A 123 -10.40 -7.86 -0.96
C TYR A 123 -11.80 -7.44 -1.41
N ARG A 124 -12.65 -8.40 -1.85
CA ARG A 124 -14.05 -8.12 -2.19
C ARG A 124 -14.88 -7.70 -0.98
N GLU A 125 -14.60 -8.25 0.20
CA GLU A 125 -15.24 -7.84 1.45
C GLU A 125 -14.87 -6.39 1.79
N ILE A 126 -13.57 -6.05 1.74
CA ILE A 126 -13.07 -4.70 1.97
C ILE A 126 -13.71 -3.72 0.97
N ASP A 127 -13.75 -4.06 -0.32
CA ASP A 127 -14.38 -3.24 -1.37
C ASP A 127 -15.88 -2.97 -1.08
N ARG A 128 -16.60 -3.97 -0.55
CA ARG A 128 -18.01 -3.79 -0.16
C ARG A 128 -18.19 -2.87 1.04
N LEU A 129 -17.31 -2.98 2.03
CA LEU A 129 -17.32 -2.16 3.25
C LEU A 129 -16.92 -0.71 2.95
N GLU A 130 -15.96 -0.54 2.03
CA GLU A 130 -15.38 0.75 1.65
C GLU A 130 -15.94 1.26 0.33
N LYS A 131 -17.25 1.05 0.09
CA LYS A 131 -18.03 1.59 -1.03
C LYS A 131 -18.11 3.13 -1.05
N SER A 132 -17.01 3.82 -0.81
CA SER A 132 -16.75 5.15 -1.36
C SER A 132 -16.41 4.98 -2.84
N ARG A 133 -16.89 5.88 -3.69
CA ARG A 133 -16.56 5.88 -5.12
C ARG A 133 -15.06 6.11 -5.27
N MET A 134 -14.28 5.04 -5.35
CA MET A 134 -12.88 5.09 -5.71
C MET A 134 -12.78 5.67 -7.13
N LYS A 135 -12.50 6.97 -7.24
CA LYS A 135 -11.62 7.42 -8.32
C LYS A 135 -10.30 6.76 -8.01
N ALA A 136 -10.02 5.63 -8.66
CA ALA A 136 -8.70 5.02 -8.63
C ALA A 136 -7.71 6.08 -9.10
N ILE A 137 -7.07 6.76 -8.15
CA ILE A 137 -5.96 7.65 -8.44
C ILE A 137 -4.79 6.70 -8.73
N THR A 138 -4.79 6.21 -9.96
CA THR A 138 -3.66 5.51 -10.53
C THR A 138 -2.52 6.53 -10.49
N TYR A 139 -1.44 6.20 -9.79
CA TYR A 139 -0.19 6.91 -9.94
C TYR A 139 0.29 6.70 -11.37
N THR A 140 -0.20 7.53 -12.28
CA THR A 140 0.41 7.67 -13.60
C THR A 140 1.67 8.48 -13.37
N ASP A 141 2.81 7.80 -13.40
CA ASP A 141 4.11 8.46 -13.53
C ASP A 141 4.08 9.25 -14.84
N TYR A 142 3.87 10.56 -14.74
CA TYR A 142 3.88 11.46 -15.88
C TYR A 142 5.35 11.61 -16.31
N GLN A 143 5.81 10.70 -17.15
CA GLN A 143 7.00 10.94 -17.93
C GLN A 143 6.70 12.09 -18.89
N GLU A 144 7.29 13.25 -18.64
CA GLU A 144 7.21 14.43 -19.48
C GLU A 144 7.88 14.16 -20.84
N ALA A 145 7.16 13.48 -21.74
CA ALA A 145 7.59 13.26 -23.12
C ALA A 145 7.65 14.56 -23.96
N PHE A 146 7.41 15.73 -23.34
CA PHE A 146 7.47 17.04 -24.00
C PHE A 146 8.90 17.50 -24.31
N SER A 147 9.89 17.08 -23.52
CA SER A 147 11.29 17.50 -23.64
C SER A 147 11.90 17.31 -25.05
N PRO A 148 11.73 16.15 -25.74
CA PRO A 148 12.23 16.00 -27.11
C PRO A 148 11.52 16.90 -28.14
N PHE A 149 10.23 17.22 -27.96
CA PHE A 149 9.49 18.08 -28.88
C PHE A 149 9.90 19.56 -28.76
N VAL A 150 10.21 20.02 -27.55
CA VAL A 150 10.75 21.37 -27.32
C VAL A 150 12.09 21.52 -28.00
N LEU A 151 12.98 20.54 -27.82
CA LEU A 151 14.31 20.57 -28.42
C LEU A 151 14.21 20.58 -29.96
N ALA A 152 13.33 19.77 -30.54
CA ALA A 152 13.07 19.77 -31.98
C ALA A 152 12.57 21.14 -32.47
N GLY A 153 11.66 21.79 -31.73
CA GLY A 153 11.16 23.13 -32.05
C GLY A 153 12.24 24.20 -32.02
N ILE A 154 13.12 24.17 -31.00
CA ILE A 154 14.26 25.08 -30.89
C ILE A 154 15.22 24.91 -32.08
N VAL A 155 15.55 23.66 -32.43
CA VAL A 155 16.43 23.37 -33.58
C VAL A 155 15.83 23.89 -34.89
N LEU A 156 14.52 23.72 -35.09
CA LEU A 156 13.82 24.21 -36.29
C LEU A 156 13.87 25.74 -36.40
N LEU A 157 13.69 26.46 -35.29
CA LEU A 157 13.79 27.92 -35.25
C LEU A 157 15.21 28.42 -35.56
N PHE A 158 16.22 27.76 -35.02
CA PHE A 158 17.61 28.08 -35.35
C PHE A 158 17.93 27.82 -36.82
N LEU A 159 17.43 26.71 -37.38
CA LEU A 159 17.60 26.39 -38.80
C LEU A 159 16.92 27.44 -39.68
N GLN A 160 15.70 27.87 -39.33
CA GLN A 160 15.00 28.96 -40.01
C GLN A 160 15.82 30.25 -39.99
N GLN A 161 16.38 30.63 -38.84
CA GLN A 161 17.16 31.87 -38.71
C GLN A 161 18.44 31.83 -39.54
N ILE A 162 19.10 30.67 -39.60
CA ILE A 162 20.28 30.44 -40.43
C ILE A 162 19.90 30.55 -41.91
N MET A 163 18.85 29.84 -42.36
CA MET A 163 18.40 29.93 -43.75
C MET A 163 18.00 31.35 -44.15
N ASN A 164 17.26 32.06 -43.29
CA ASN A 164 16.85 33.44 -43.56
C ASN A 164 18.06 34.39 -43.69
N THR A 165 19.09 34.18 -42.88
CA THR A 165 20.30 35.03 -42.89
C THR A 165 21.25 34.70 -44.04
N PHE A 166 21.36 33.42 -44.43
CA PHE A 166 22.34 32.95 -45.41
C PHE A 166 21.80 32.87 -46.85
N ILE A 167 20.54 32.47 -47.04
CA ILE A 167 20.01 32.13 -48.38
C ILE A 167 19.35 33.33 -49.07
N PHE A 168 18.77 34.28 -48.32
CA PHE A 168 18.11 35.47 -48.89
C PHE A 168 18.97 36.74 -48.95
N ARG A 169 20.26 36.65 -48.63
CA ARG A 169 21.18 37.80 -48.69
C ARG A 169 22.23 37.72 -49.81
N VAL A 170 22.01 36.88 -50.82
CA VAL A 170 22.83 36.85 -52.04
C VAL A 170 21.98 37.09 -53.28
N VAL A 171 21.24 38.21 -53.32
CA VAL A 171 20.98 38.98 -54.56
C VAL A 171 20.63 40.44 -54.19
N PRO A 172 21.54 41.41 -54.32
CA PRO A 172 21.26 42.63 -55.05
C PRO A 172 21.40 42.40 -56.57
#